data_AF-A0A497FQ19-F1
#
_entry.id   AF-A0A497FQ19-F1
#
_cell.length_a   1.000
_cell.length_b   1.000
_cell.length_c   1.000
_cell.angle_alpha   90.00
_cell.angle_beta   90.00
_cell.angle_gamma   90.00
#
_symmetry.space_group_name_H-M   'P 1'
#
loop_
_entity.id
_entity.type
_entity.pdbx_description
1 polymer ?
#
loop_
_entity_poly.entity_id
_entity_poly.type
_entity_poly.pdbx_seq_one_letter_code
_entity_poly.pdbx_strand_id
1 'polypeptide(L)'
;MIKRYPKRNSVLGLMLHALITYMIYVLPYFRGLYSFAGESLIIASISCLSALHGFGIGALASFISPISSLAILNTSPLDINMILQRILQPFVKYVVVAGFVGILVDTPEKIGRIALWTYLSLIIQSLVTASILGNPDYYLNTFLPQSSLEYISASLITLELVFPYSFLAKILEKTLRGARKASSRPKSPSK
;
A
#
# COMPACT_ATOMS: atom_id res chain seq x y z
N MET A 1 -15.92 -13.53 4.55
CA MET A 1 -14.75 -13.64 5.45
C MET A 1 -13.48 -13.23 4.71
N ILE A 2 -12.78 -12.20 5.21
CA ILE A 2 -11.53 -11.67 4.65
C ILE A 2 -10.38 -12.22 5.48
N LYS A 3 -9.64 -13.20 4.96
CA LYS A 3 -8.52 -13.85 5.66
C LYS A 3 -7.17 -13.41 5.08
N ARG A 4 -6.05 -13.79 5.73
CA ARG A 4 -4.75 -13.72 5.08
C ARG A 4 -4.66 -14.74 3.94
N TYR A 5 -4.05 -14.32 2.84
CA TYR A 5 -3.82 -15.13 1.64
C TYR A 5 -2.33 -15.40 1.45
N PRO A 6 -1.96 -16.57 0.90
CA PRO A 6 -0.56 -16.86 0.56
C PRO A 6 0.05 -15.75 -0.32
N LYS A 7 1.34 -15.44 -0.10
CA LYS A 7 2.07 -14.40 -0.84
C LYS A 7 1.98 -14.57 -2.37
N ARG A 8 1.99 -15.80 -2.88
CA ARG A 8 1.84 -16.10 -4.32
C ARG A 8 0.53 -15.61 -4.94
N ASN A 9 -0.50 -15.36 -4.12
CA ASN A 9 -1.80 -14.88 -4.59
C ASN A 9 -1.87 -13.33 -4.64
N SER A 10 -0.77 -12.64 -4.37
CA SER A 10 -0.73 -11.16 -4.31
C SER A 10 -0.54 -10.48 -5.67
N VAL A 11 -0.14 -11.22 -6.71
CA VAL A 11 0.29 -10.66 -8.01
C VAL A 11 -0.75 -9.72 -8.61
N LEU A 12 -2.03 -10.14 -8.67
CA LEU A 12 -3.11 -9.28 -9.19
C LEU A 12 -3.32 -8.03 -8.33
N GLY A 13 -3.15 -8.12 -7.02
CA GLY A 13 -3.22 -6.98 -6.11
C GLY A 13 -2.06 -6.00 -6.32
N LEU A 14 -0.84 -6.51 -6.52
CA LEU A 14 0.33 -5.68 -6.84
C LEU A 14 0.18 -4.98 -8.19
N MET A 15 -0.40 -5.66 -9.19
CA MET A 15 -0.73 -5.03 -10.48
C MET A 15 -1.78 -3.92 -10.33
N LEU A 16 -2.83 -4.16 -9.54
CA LEU A 16 -3.83 -3.13 -9.24
C LEU A 16 -3.19 -1.94 -8.51
N HIS A 17 -2.31 -2.20 -7.55
CA HIS A 17 -1.57 -1.14 -6.84
C HIS A 17 -0.73 -0.31 -7.81
N ALA A 18 0.08 -0.96 -8.66
CA ALA A 18 0.88 -0.28 -9.67
C ALA A 18 0.02 0.58 -10.61
N LEU A 19 -1.16 0.08 -11.01
CA LEU A 19 -2.11 0.82 -11.84
C LEU A 19 -2.68 2.05 -11.10
N ILE A 20 -3.11 1.89 -9.84
CA ILE A 20 -3.60 3.00 -9.00
C ILE A 20 -2.52 4.08 -8.89
N THR A 21 -1.31 3.69 -8.50
CA THR A 21 -0.15 4.58 -8.39
C THR A 21 0.12 5.30 -9.71
N TYR A 22 0.15 4.58 -10.82
CA TYR A 22 0.36 5.17 -12.14
C TYR A 22 -0.72 6.21 -12.47
N MET A 23 -2.00 5.89 -12.25
CA MET A 23 -3.11 6.81 -12.49
C MET A 23 -3.00 8.07 -11.62
N ILE A 24 -2.58 7.94 -10.37
CA ILE A 24 -2.42 9.07 -9.45
C ILE A 24 -1.34 10.04 -9.94
N TYR A 25 -0.22 9.52 -10.44
CA TYR A 25 0.86 10.38 -10.93
C TYR A 25 0.60 10.96 -12.34
N VAL A 26 -0.16 10.26 -13.19
CA VAL A 26 -0.50 10.74 -14.54
C VAL A 26 -1.66 11.73 -14.52
N LEU A 27 -2.72 11.46 -13.78
CA LEU A 27 -3.94 12.27 -13.82
C LEU A 27 -3.73 13.62 -13.14
N PRO A 28 -4.01 14.75 -13.82
CA PRO A 28 -3.88 16.08 -13.23
C PRO A 28 -4.76 16.30 -12.00
N TYR A 29 -5.83 15.53 -11.87
CA TYR A 29 -6.80 15.61 -10.77
C TYR A 29 -6.15 15.49 -9.39
N PHE A 30 -5.10 14.68 -9.23
CA PHE A 30 -4.42 14.48 -7.95
C PHE A 30 -3.28 15.47 -7.69
N ARG A 31 -3.28 16.64 -8.35
CA ARG A 31 -2.28 17.69 -8.16
C ARG A 31 -2.86 18.85 -7.33
N GLY A 32 -2.00 19.56 -6.62
CA GLY A 32 -2.41 20.72 -5.80
C GLY A 32 -3.30 20.33 -4.62
N LEU A 33 -4.49 20.91 -4.53
CA LEU A 33 -5.41 20.76 -3.39
C LEU A 33 -5.91 19.32 -3.19
N TYR A 34 -5.91 18.49 -4.23
CA TYR A 34 -6.36 17.08 -4.16
C TYR A 34 -5.20 16.09 -4.05
N SER A 35 -3.97 16.57 -3.84
CA SER A 35 -2.79 15.70 -3.68
C SER A 35 -2.93 14.72 -2.52
N PHE A 36 -3.58 15.14 -1.43
CA PHE A 36 -3.87 14.27 -0.29
C PHE A 36 -4.69 13.04 -0.71
N ALA A 37 -5.65 13.17 -1.63
CA ALA A 37 -6.54 12.07 -2.00
C ALA A 37 -5.80 10.97 -2.78
N GLY A 38 -4.85 11.37 -3.63
CA GLY A 38 -3.96 10.44 -4.33
C GLY A 38 -3.05 9.72 -3.34
N GLU A 39 -2.41 10.47 -2.46
CA GLU A 39 -1.53 9.91 -1.43
C GLU A 39 -2.27 8.94 -0.49
N SER A 40 -3.50 9.29 -0.09
CA SER A 40 -4.38 8.42 0.70
C SER A 40 -4.74 7.11 -0.02
N LEU A 41 -4.98 7.14 -1.33
CA LEU A 41 -5.26 5.93 -2.13
C LEU A 41 -4.04 5.00 -2.18
N ILE A 42 -2.84 5.56 -2.36
CA ILE A 42 -1.58 4.79 -2.35
C ILE A 42 -1.39 4.11 -1.00
N ILE A 43 -1.49 4.88 0.09
CA ILE A 43 -1.32 4.37 1.46
C ILE A 43 -2.36 3.27 1.75
N ALA A 44 -3.63 3.52 1.43
CA ALA A 44 -4.69 2.57 1.65
C ALA A 44 -4.47 1.25 0.90
N SER A 45 -4.03 1.35 -0.35
CA SER A 45 -3.68 0.19 -1.18
C SER A 45 -2.54 -0.64 -0.57
N ILE A 46 -1.50 0.01 -0.05
CA ILE A 46 -0.37 -0.64 0.64
C ILE A 46 -0.84 -1.32 1.92
N SER A 47 -1.67 -0.64 2.72
CA SER A 47 -2.29 -1.22 3.91
C SER A 47 -3.10 -2.47 3.59
N CYS A 48 -3.92 -2.46 2.54
CA CYS A 48 -4.70 -3.63 2.13
C CYS A 48 -3.81 -4.80 1.71
N LEU A 49 -2.78 -4.55 0.89
CA LEU A 49 -1.82 -5.58 0.49
C LEU A 49 -1.07 -6.17 1.68
N SER A 50 -0.65 -5.31 2.61
CA SER A 50 0.07 -5.73 3.81
C SER A 50 -0.84 -6.52 4.77
N ALA A 51 -2.08 -6.09 4.97
CA ALA A 51 -3.04 -6.81 5.82
C ALA A 51 -3.38 -8.20 5.26
N LEU A 52 -3.52 -8.31 3.93
CA LEU A 52 -3.93 -9.56 3.29
C LEU A 52 -2.79 -10.54 3.07
N HIS A 53 -1.56 -10.06 2.83
CA HIS A 53 -0.44 -10.91 2.43
C HIS A 53 0.80 -10.81 3.34
N GLY A 54 0.74 -9.93 4.35
CA GLY A 54 1.82 -9.65 5.30
C GLY A 54 2.80 -8.59 4.81
N PHE A 55 3.67 -8.17 5.75
CA PHE A 55 4.66 -7.11 5.56
C PHE A 55 5.44 -7.22 4.24
N GLY A 56 5.95 -8.40 3.89
CA GLY A 56 6.80 -8.54 2.70
C GLY A 56 6.16 -8.09 1.39
N ILE A 57 4.84 -8.28 1.23
CA ILE A 57 4.11 -7.79 0.04
C ILE A 57 3.80 -6.29 0.16
N GLY A 58 3.46 -5.81 1.36
CA GLY A 58 3.30 -4.38 1.61
C GLY A 58 4.58 -3.58 1.37
N ALA A 59 5.74 -4.10 1.76
CA ALA A 59 7.05 -3.50 1.52
C ALA A 59 7.37 -3.47 0.02
N LEU A 60 7.04 -4.52 -0.73
CA LEU A 60 7.18 -4.52 -2.18
C LEU A 60 6.31 -3.43 -2.84
N ALA A 61 5.05 -3.30 -2.42
CA ALA A 61 4.16 -2.22 -2.88
C ALA A 61 4.72 -0.83 -2.53
N SER A 62 5.30 -0.69 -1.33
CA SER A 62 5.97 0.54 -0.87
C SER A 62 7.15 0.94 -1.77
N PHE A 63 7.83 0.00 -2.41
CA PHE A 63 8.85 0.28 -3.43
C PHE A 63 8.24 0.65 -4.79
N ILE A 64 7.17 -0.04 -5.22
CA ILE A 64 6.52 0.20 -6.52
C ILE A 64 6.04 1.64 -6.65
N SER A 65 5.47 2.21 -5.57
CA SER A 65 4.90 3.56 -5.60
C SER A 65 5.90 4.66 -6.00
N PRO A 66 6.97 4.90 -5.22
CA PRO A 66 7.95 5.93 -5.55
C PRO A 66 8.70 5.65 -6.87
N ILE A 67 8.97 4.38 -7.21
CA ILE A 67 9.64 4.05 -8.49
C ILE A 67 8.74 4.39 -9.69
N SER A 68 7.44 4.14 -9.58
CA SER A 68 6.48 4.51 -10.63
C SER A 68 6.44 6.01 -10.88
N SER A 69 6.61 6.81 -9.82
CA SER A 69 6.69 8.28 -9.96
C SER A 69 7.89 8.71 -10.83
N LEU A 70 9.05 8.06 -10.67
CA LEU A 70 10.26 8.36 -11.45
C LEU A 70 10.09 7.99 -12.92
N ALA A 71 9.48 6.84 -13.21
CA ALA A 71 9.29 6.36 -14.57
C ALA A 71 8.36 7.27 -15.40
N ILE A 72 7.43 7.96 -14.75
CA ILE A 72 6.49 8.90 -15.39
C ILE A 72 7.15 10.28 -15.59
N LEU A 73 8.06 10.65 -14.70
CA LEU A 73 8.82 11.89 -14.76
C LEU A 73 10.04 11.68 -15.66
N ASN A 74 9.80 11.78 -16.96
CA ASN A 74 10.80 11.70 -18.04
C ASN A 74 11.75 12.92 -18.04
N THR A 75 12.37 13.22 -16.90
CA THR A 75 13.09 14.48 -16.65
C THR A 75 14.49 14.20 -16.15
N SER A 76 15.49 14.67 -16.90
CA SER A 76 16.84 15.16 -16.53
C SER A 76 17.66 14.34 -15.50
N PRO A 77 19.00 14.47 -15.42
CA PRO A 77 19.77 13.75 -14.41
C PRO A 77 19.20 13.99 -13.00
N LEU A 78 18.83 12.91 -12.32
CA LEU A 78 18.27 12.90 -10.97
C LEU A 78 19.33 13.42 -9.99
N ASP A 79 19.17 14.66 -9.52
CA ASP A 79 19.94 15.17 -8.38
C ASP A 79 19.62 14.34 -7.11
N ILE A 80 20.61 14.20 -6.23
CA ILE A 80 20.51 13.44 -4.99
C ILE A 80 19.39 13.96 -4.08
N ASN A 81 19.14 15.27 -4.11
CA ASN A 81 18.04 15.89 -3.36
C ASN A 81 16.66 15.45 -3.90
N MET A 82 16.52 15.32 -5.23
CA MET A 82 15.31 14.79 -5.84
C MET A 82 15.09 13.31 -5.51
N ILE A 83 16.16 12.52 -5.48
CA ILE A 83 16.11 11.10 -5.08
C ILE A 83 15.63 11.00 -3.62
N LEU A 84 16.23 11.78 -2.71
CA LEU A 84 15.86 11.79 -1.29
C LEU A 84 14.38 12.16 -1.08
N GLN A 85 13.90 13.21 -1.74
CA GLN A 85 12.52 13.69 -1.57
C GLN A 85 11.48 12.82 -2.28
N ARG A 86 11.76 12.34 -3.50
CA ARG A 86 10.76 11.62 -4.32
C ARG A 86 10.76 10.12 -4.09
N ILE A 87 11.84 9.57 -3.55
CA ILE A 87 11.98 8.12 -3.35
C ILE A 87 12.05 7.80 -1.87
N LEU A 88 13.05 8.33 -1.16
CA LEU A 88 13.35 7.86 0.19
C LEU A 88 12.26 8.27 1.19
N GLN A 89 11.81 9.52 1.17
CA GLN A 89 10.76 9.99 2.09
C GLN A 89 9.43 9.24 1.94
N PRO A 90 8.83 9.13 0.74
CA PRO A 90 7.61 8.32 0.54
C PRO A 90 7.83 6.86 0.89
N PHE A 91 8.98 6.28 0.51
CA PHE A 91 9.30 4.89 0.80
C PHE A 91 9.31 4.60 2.31
N VAL A 92 9.97 5.44 3.12
CA VAL A 92 10.00 5.26 4.58
C VAL A 92 8.59 5.33 5.15
N LYS A 93 7.80 6.32 4.73
CA LYS A 93 6.39 6.46 5.14
C LYS A 93 5.60 5.18 4.84
N TYR A 94 5.67 4.70 3.61
CA TYR A 94 4.93 3.52 3.16
C TYR A 94 5.39 2.23 3.84
N VAL A 95 6.69 2.06 4.06
CA VAL A 95 7.24 0.89 4.75
C VAL A 95 6.79 0.85 6.21
N VAL A 96 6.70 1.99 6.89
CA VAL A 96 6.16 2.04 8.26
C VAL A 96 4.70 1.57 8.26
N VAL A 97 3.87 2.09 7.35
CA VAL A 97 2.48 1.64 7.20
C VAL A 97 2.42 0.13 6.93
N ALA A 98 3.19 -0.35 5.96
CA ALA A 98 3.26 -1.76 5.62
C ALA A 98 3.70 -2.62 6.81
N GLY A 99 4.68 -2.17 7.60
CA GLY A 99 5.18 -2.85 8.79
C GLY A 99 4.11 -2.99 9.85
N PHE A 100 3.53 -1.87 10.29
CA PHE A 100 2.50 -1.87 11.33
C PHE A 100 1.28 -2.69 10.92
N VAL A 101 0.73 -2.43 9.73
CA VAL A 101 -0.45 -3.16 9.26
C VAL A 101 -0.13 -4.63 9.00
N GLY A 102 1.01 -4.93 8.39
CA GLY A 102 1.38 -6.29 7.99
C GLY A 102 1.84 -7.20 9.12
N ILE A 103 2.28 -6.63 10.24
CA ILE A 103 2.72 -7.37 11.44
C ILE A 103 1.58 -7.44 12.46
N LEU A 104 0.93 -6.31 12.77
CA LEU A 104 -0.03 -6.22 13.87
C LEU A 104 -1.44 -6.69 13.49
N VAL A 105 -1.82 -6.62 12.21
CA VAL A 105 -3.12 -7.13 11.76
C VAL A 105 -3.00 -8.64 11.56
N ASP A 106 -3.12 -9.37 12.65
CA ASP A 106 -3.03 -10.83 12.65
C ASP A 106 -4.19 -11.48 11.86
N THR A 107 -5.37 -10.84 11.87
CA THR A 107 -6.56 -11.24 11.12
C THR A 107 -7.20 -10.05 10.38
N PRO A 108 -7.19 -10.03 9.03
CA PRO A 108 -7.82 -8.97 8.24
C PRO A 108 -9.36 -9.02 8.26
N GLU A 109 -9.96 -9.99 8.97
CA GLU A 109 -11.41 -10.14 9.16
C GLU A 109 -12.01 -8.98 9.96
N LYS A 110 -11.20 -8.35 10.81
CA LYS A 110 -11.59 -7.15 11.55
C LYS A 110 -11.17 -5.95 10.71
N ILE A 111 -11.94 -5.65 9.68
CA ILE A 111 -11.68 -4.57 8.71
C ILE A 111 -11.41 -3.23 9.44
N GLY A 112 -12.11 -2.95 10.54
CA GLY A 112 -11.87 -1.77 11.38
C GLY A 112 -10.46 -1.70 12.00
N ARG A 113 -9.77 -2.83 12.19
CA ARG A 113 -8.36 -2.86 12.63
C ARG A 113 -7.42 -2.38 11.52
N ILE A 114 -7.71 -2.67 10.24
CA ILE A 114 -6.87 -2.21 9.12
C ILE A 114 -6.90 -0.68 9.05
N ALA A 115 -8.10 -0.09 9.12
CA ALA A 115 -8.27 1.36 9.12
C ALA A 115 -7.60 2.02 10.33
N LEU A 116 -7.80 1.47 11.53
CA LEU A 116 -7.18 1.97 12.76
C LEU A 116 -5.65 1.89 12.69
N TRP A 117 -5.09 0.74 12.31
CA TRP A 117 -3.63 0.58 12.24
C TRP A 117 -3.00 1.39 11.11
N THR A 118 -3.71 1.62 10.01
CA THR A 118 -3.26 2.57 8.98
C THR A 118 -3.14 3.97 9.56
N TYR A 119 -4.16 4.44 10.28
CA TYR A 119 -4.17 5.77 10.91
C TYR A 119 -3.03 5.92 11.92
N LEU A 120 -2.94 4.97 12.86
CA LEU A 120 -1.94 4.98 13.91
C LEU A 120 -0.52 4.88 13.35
N SER A 121 -0.31 4.11 12.28
CA SER A 121 1.01 4.00 11.64
C SER A 121 1.49 5.33 11.05
N LEU A 122 0.59 6.15 10.50
CA LEU A 122 0.91 7.47 9.96
C LEU A 122 1.22 8.48 11.07
N ILE A 123 0.47 8.43 12.17
CA ILE A 123 0.78 9.23 13.37
C ILE A 123 2.15 8.86 13.92
N ILE A 124 2.41 7.56 14.13
CA ILE A 124 3.68 7.09 14.69
C ILE A 124 4.84 7.48 13.77
N GLN A 125 4.69 7.27 12.46
CA GLN A 125 5.69 7.70 11.49
C GLN A 125 5.98 9.20 11.59
N SER A 126 4.94 10.01 11.69
CA SER A 126 5.06 11.47 11.82
C SER A 126 5.79 11.87 13.09
N LEU A 127 5.46 11.25 14.23
CA LEU A 127 6.11 11.51 15.51
C LEU A 127 7.59 11.11 15.50
N VAL A 128 7.92 9.96 14.89
CA VAL A 128 9.32 9.52 14.74
C VAL A 128 10.10 10.52 13.87
N THR A 129 9.54 10.95 12.75
CA THR A 129 10.17 11.97 11.91
C THR A 129 10.35 13.30 12.64
N ALA A 130 9.35 13.73 13.42
CA ALA A 130 9.42 14.94 14.23
C ALA A 130 10.56 14.90 15.25
N SER A 131 10.72 13.76 15.94
CA SER A 131 11.77 13.55 16.93
C SER A 131 13.17 13.60 16.30
N ILE A 132 13.33 13.06 15.09
CA ILE A 132 14.61 13.09 14.36
C ILE A 132 14.95 14.53 13.92
N LEU A 133 13.96 15.31 13.50
CA LEU A 133 14.15 16.69 13.06
C LEU A 133 14.28 17.71 14.20
N GLY A 134 14.09 17.28 15.46
CA GLY A 134 14.28 18.10 16.65
C GLY A 134 13.27 19.23 16.83
N ASN A 135 12.09 19.15 16.19
CA ASN A 135 11.05 20.19 16.30
C ASN A 135 9.64 19.58 16.52
N PRO A 136 9.41 18.95 17.69
CA PRO A 136 8.15 18.28 17.99
C PRO A 136 6.96 19.26 18.06
N ASP A 137 7.16 20.48 18.53
CA ASP A 137 6.09 21.47 18.70
C ASP A 137 5.52 21.97 17.37
N TYR A 138 6.38 22.26 16.39
CA TYR A 138 5.94 22.58 15.03
C TYR A 138 5.16 21.40 14.42
N TYR A 139 5.62 20.19 14.67
CA TYR A 139 5.00 18.98 14.13
C TYR A 139 3.61 18.73 14.71
N LEU A 140 3.45 18.83 16.03
CA LEU A 140 2.18 18.60 16.72
C LEU A 140 1.15 19.69 16.38
N ASN A 141 1.58 20.94 16.32
CA ASN A 141 0.66 22.08 16.19
C ASN A 141 0.39 22.50 14.73
N THR A 142 1.28 22.15 13.79
CA THR A 142 1.17 22.61 12.39
C THR A 142 1.09 21.44 11.41
N PHE A 143 2.06 20.53 11.44
CA PHE A 143 2.15 19.47 10.44
C PHE A 143 1.04 18.42 10.61
N LEU A 144 0.81 17.94 11.84
CA LEU A 144 -0.17 16.89 12.11
C LEU A 144 -1.61 17.31 11.75
N PRO A 145 -2.07 18.53 12.08
CA PRO A 145 -3.37 19.02 11.60
C PRO A 145 -3.48 19.09 10.07
N GLN A 146 -2.43 19.55 9.37
CA GLN A 146 -2.44 19.64 7.91
C GLN A 146 -2.50 18.25 7.25
N SER A 147 -1.75 17.28 7.78
CA SER A 147 -1.71 15.91 7.26
C SER A 147 -2.88 15.03 7.73
N SER A 148 -3.67 15.49 8.72
CA SER A 148 -4.77 14.72 9.30
C SER A 148 -5.82 14.28 8.27
N LEU A 149 -6.09 15.12 7.26
CA LEU A 149 -7.03 14.83 6.20
C LEU A 149 -6.56 13.64 5.34
N GLU A 150 -5.27 13.58 5.03
CA GLU A 150 -4.65 12.45 4.33
C GLU A 150 -4.77 11.16 5.16
N TYR A 151 -4.53 11.25 6.47
CA TYR A 151 -4.50 10.09 7.36
C TYR A 151 -5.90 9.50 7.55
N ILE A 152 -6.88 10.36 7.81
CA ILE A 152 -8.29 9.96 7.93
C ILE A 152 -8.77 9.38 6.60
N SER A 153 -8.48 10.05 5.48
CA SER A 153 -8.90 9.59 4.15
C SER A 153 -8.29 8.24 3.82
N ALA A 154 -6.98 8.04 4.06
CA ALA A 154 -6.31 6.76 3.84
C ALA A 154 -7.01 5.64 4.63
N SER A 155 -7.25 5.87 5.93
CA SER A 155 -7.92 4.90 6.79
C SER A 155 -9.33 4.56 6.34
N LEU A 156 -10.14 5.53 5.95
CA LEU A 156 -11.49 5.27 5.46
C LEU A 156 -11.47 4.51 4.13
N ILE A 157 -10.59 4.91 3.20
CA ILE A 157 -10.43 4.25 1.90
C ILE A 157 -9.99 2.79 2.07
N THR A 158 -9.22 2.43 3.10
CA THR A 158 -8.87 1.01 3.34
C THR A 158 -10.07 0.12 3.59
N LEU A 159 -11.15 0.66 4.18
CA LEU A 159 -12.38 -0.08 4.43
C LEU A 159 -13.03 -0.50 3.11
N GLU A 160 -12.95 0.34 2.09
CA GLU A 160 -13.49 0.09 0.77
C GLU A 160 -12.54 -0.79 -0.07
N LEU A 161 -11.23 -0.49 -0.06
CA LEU A 161 -10.24 -1.18 -0.88
C LEU A 161 -9.95 -2.61 -0.41
N VAL A 162 -10.13 -2.96 0.86
CA VAL A 162 -9.83 -4.33 1.32
C VAL A 162 -10.68 -5.38 0.58
N PHE A 163 -11.90 -5.03 0.16
CA PHE A 163 -12.81 -5.93 -0.55
C PHE A 163 -12.31 -6.30 -1.96
N PRO A 164 -12.03 -5.36 -2.88
CA PRO A 164 -11.50 -5.70 -4.19
C PRO A 164 -10.15 -6.41 -4.11
N TYR A 165 -9.25 -6.02 -3.19
CA TYR A 165 -7.98 -6.73 -3.00
C TYR A 165 -8.19 -8.17 -2.51
N SER A 166 -9.11 -8.40 -1.57
CA SER A 166 -9.48 -9.74 -1.12
C SER A 166 -10.11 -10.56 -2.25
N PHE A 167 -10.94 -9.94 -3.08
CA PHE A 167 -11.58 -10.60 -4.22
C PHE A 167 -10.54 -11.07 -5.26
N LEU A 168 -9.57 -10.23 -5.61
CA LEU A 168 -8.46 -10.59 -6.50
C LEU A 168 -7.65 -11.77 -5.95
N ALA A 169 -7.33 -11.75 -4.66
CA ALA A 169 -6.60 -12.84 -4.01
C ALA A 169 -7.39 -14.17 -4.04
N LYS A 170 -8.72 -14.12 -3.87
CA LYS A 170 -9.61 -15.29 -3.97
C LYS A 170 -9.67 -15.87 -5.39
N ILE A 171 -9.76 -15.02 -6.41
CA ILE A 171 -9.75 -15.46 -7.81
C ILE A 171 -8.48 -16.26 -8.08
N LEU A 172 -7.33 -15.70 -7.73
CA LEU A 172 -6.04 -16.35 -7.99
C LEU A 172 -5.89 -17.64 -7.16
N GLU A 173 -6.38 -17.68 -5.92
CA GLU A 173 -6.43 -18.91 -5.12
C GLU A 173 -7.23 -20.03 -5.82
N LYS A 174 -8.41 -19.71 -6.37
CA LYS A 174 -9.29 -20.66 -7.05
C LYS A 174 -8.64 -21.18 -8.34
N THR A 175 -8.07 -20.30 -9.15
CA THR A 175 -7.39 -20.65 -10.41
C THR A 175 -6.20 -21.57 -10.17
N LEU A 176 -5.33 -21.22 -9.21
CA LEU A 176 -4.15 -22.04 -8.88
C LEU A 176 -4.51 -23.41 -8.32
N ARG A 177 -5.60 -23.51 -7.55
CA ARG A 177 -6.13 -24.82 -7.08
C ARG A 177 -6.68 -25.66 -8.22
N GLY A 178 -7.39 -25.04 -9.17
CA GLY A 178 -7.89 -25.71 -10.37
C GLY A 178 -6.76 -26.28 -11.23
N ALA A 179 -5.73 -25.47 -11.47
CA ALA A 179 -4.54 -25.90 -12.24
C ALA A 179 -3.84 -27.10 -11.61
N ARG A 180 -3.65 -27.11 -10.28
CA ARG A 180 -3.04 -28.24 -9.56
C ARG A 180 -3.84 -29.53 -9.66
N LYS A 181 -5.17 -29.45 -9.60
CA LYS A 181 -6.06 -30.61 -9.77
C LYS A 181 -6.04 -31.15 -11.20
N ALA A 182 -5.90 -30.27 -12.20
CA ALA A 182 -5.79 -30.68 -13.60
C ALA A 182 -4.44 -31.38 -13.88
N SER A 183 -3.34 -30.89 -13.31
CA SER A 183 -2.01 -31.49 -13.47
C SER A 183 -1.83 -32.82 -12.73
N SER A 184 -2.62 -33.08 -11.68
CA SER A 184 -2.54 -34.33 -10.90
C SER A 184 -3.48 -35.43 -11.40
N ARG A 185 -4.26 -35.21 -12.47
CA ARG A 185 -5.06 -36.28 -13.09
C ARG A 185 -4.10 -37.19 -13.87
N PRO A 186 -4.13 -38.53 -13.64
CA PRO A 186 -3.33 -39.44 -14.44
C PRO A 186 -3.72 -39.29 -15.91
N LYS A 187 -2.73 -39.12 -16.79
CA LYS A 187 -2.97 -39.21 -18.24
C LYS A 187 -3.59 -40.59 -18.47
N SER A 188 -4.83 -40.62 -18.95
CA SER A 188 -5.49 -41.88 -19.26
C SER A 188 -4.59 -42.67 -20.19
N PRO A 189 -4.29 -43.96 -19.90
CA PRO A 189 -3.57 -44.81 -20.84
C PRO A 189 -4.36 -44.80 -22.15
N SER A 190 -3.72 -44.30 -23.21
CA SER A 190 -4.23 -44.45 -24.57
C SER A 190 -4.32 -45.95 -24.84
N LYS A 191 -5.56 -46.45 -24.97
CA LYS A 191 -5.80 -47.79 -25.51
C LYS A 191 -5.53 -47.80 -27.00
#